data_AF-A0A1S2Y511-F1
#
_entry.id   AF-A0A1S2Y511-F1
#
_cell.length_a   1.000
_cell.length_b   1.000
_cell.length_c   1.000
_cell.angle_alpha   90.00
_cell.angle_beta   90.00
_cell.angle_gamma   90.00
#
_symmetry.space_group_name_H-M   'P 1'
#
loop_
_entity.id
_entity.type
_entity.pdbx_description
1 polymer ?
#
loop_
_entity_poly.entity_id
_entity_poly.type
_entity_poly.pdbx_seq_one_letter_code
_entity_poly.pdbx_strand_id
1 'polypeptide(L)'
;MGLTKEQLLQRLQELQIQFSKYEHPAVLTVEAQAKYVGNLGGGLSKNLFLKDKKNRFYVVSALADTKVDLKVLSQRLGLGKGGLRMAPEEALAEILQVSLGCVTPFAVVNESARDVSLLLDQGFKTQEHCFFHPLSNDMSISLNVRDLDTFLKSIGRDPSYVDLEANPAVGKDQPPDLAALVPSGSIVLPDQPGKQSSAEVPPRDGNIVSVDNKSKTVPAKVVKPLVGNNSKGTLDKNVQSSRSYADVGQLVEEILHKTSKLLLSEINEETIKIHGEQLGTTVSDKLQKHLSSDFKNLAMMFKNTAYTEGFHAGTHHQPRR
;
A
#
# COMPACT_ATOMS: atom_id res chain seq x y z
N MET A 1 -9.70 -16.62 12.77
CA MET A 1 -10.25 -15.90 11.59
C MET A 1 -10.84 -14.61 12.09
N GLY A 2 -10.82 -13.56 11.27
CA GLY A 2 -11.43 -12.28 11.61
C GLY A 2 -12.95 -12.34 11.58
N LEU A 3 -13.57 -11.33 12.17
CA LEU A 3 -15.01 -11.07 12.09
C LEU A 3 -15.41 -10.84 10.61
N THR A 4 -16.48 -11.46 10.14
CA THR A 4 -16.99 -11.19 8.77
C THR A 4 -17.81 -9.90 8.71
N LYS A 5 -18.11 -9.42 7.50
CA LYS A 5 -19.07 -8.34 7.25
C LYS A 5 -20.39 -8.62 7.98
N GLU A 6 -20.97 -9.79 7.77
CA GLU A 6 -22.28 -10.18 8.30
C GLU A 6 -22.27 -10.20 9.84
N GLN A 7 -21.20 -10.74 10.44
CA GLN A 7 -21.02 -10.77 11.89
C GLN A 7 -20.84 -9.36 12.48
N LEU A 8 -20.14 -8.45 11.80
CA LEU A 8 -20.07 -7.05 12.20
C LEU A 8 -21.46 -6.38 12.12
N LEU A 9 -22.17 -6.53 11.01
CA LEU A 9 -23.49 -5.94 10.83
C LEU A 9 -24.49 -6.45 11.89
N GLN A 10 -24.43 -7.74 12.22
CA GLN A 10 -25.20 -8.31 13.33
C GLN A 10 -24.80 -7.70 14.67
N ARG A 11 -23.50 -7.60 14.98
CA ARG A 11 -23.02 -6.99 16.24
C ARG A 11 -23.45 -5.52 16.39
N LEU A 12 -23.47 -4.75 15.30
CA LEU A 12 -24.00 -3.39 15.31
C LEU A 12 -25.51 -3.38 15.66
N GLN A 13 -26.30 -4.31 15.11
CA GLN A 13 -27.72 -4.45 15.45
C GLN A 13 -27.95 -4.88 16.91
N GLU A 14 -27.14 -5.81 17.43
CA GLU A 14 -27.18 -6.25 18.84
C GLU A 14 -26.85 -5.11 19.82
N LEU A 15 -25.96 -4.19 19.43
CA LEU A 15 -25.63 -2.96 20.14
C LEU A 15 -26.67 -1.83 19.94
N GLN A 16 -27.75 -2.09 19.19
CA GLN A 16 -28.79 -1.11 18.83
C GLN A 16 -28.28 0.12 18.06
N ILE A 17 -27.10 0.01 17.45
CA ILE A 17 -26.49 1.05 16.61
C ILE A 17 -27.30 1.22 15.33
N GLN A 18 -27.66 2.46 15.00
CA GLN A 18 -28.38 2.79 13.78
C GLN A 18 -27.40 2.99 12.62
N PHE A 19 -27.63 2.27 11.51
CA PHE A 19 -26.82 2.42 10.32
C PHE A 19 -27.61 2.09 9.05
N SER A 20 -27.31 2.79 7.96
CA SER A 20 -27.82 2.47 6.61
C SER A 20 -26.79 1.66 5.83
N LYS A 21 -27.24 0.81 4.90
CA LYS A 21 -26.38 -0.06 4.08
C LYS A 21 -26.46 0.35 2.61
N TYR A 22 -25.32 0.37 1.94
CA TYR A 22 -25.20 0.70 0.52
C TYR A 22 -24.29 -0.34 -0.15
N GLU A 23 -24.90 -1.26 -0.89
CA GLU A 23 -24.18 -2.30 -1.65
C GLU A 23 -23.63 -1.73 -2.96
N HIS A 24 -22.42 -2.13 -3.31
CA HIS A 24 -21.76 -1.72 -4.56
C HIS A 24 -20.71 -2.75 -4.97
N PRO A 25 -20.27 -2.78 -6.24
CA PRO A 25 -19.07 -3.52 -6.64
C PRO A 25 -17.87 -3.20 -5.73
N ALA A 26 -16.95 -4.15 -5.58
CA ALA A 26 -15.75 -3.97 -4.76
C ALA A 26 -14.92 -2.77 -5.24
N VAL A 27 -14.64 -1.81 -4.34
CA VAL A 27 -13.85 -0.61 -4.62
C VAL A 27 -12.55 -0.57 -3.82
N LEU A 28 -11.46 -0.10 -4.44
CA LEU A 28 -10.14 0.02 -3.79
C LEU A 28 -9.76 1.47 -3.46
N THR A 29 -10.55 2.45 -3.90
CA THR A 29 -10.23 3.88 -3.71
C THR A 29 -11.49 4.66 -3.30
N VAL A 30 -11.26 5.76 -2.57
CA VAL A 30 -12.32 6.63 -2.04
C VAL A 30 -13.08 7.30 -3.18
N GLU A 31 -12.42 7.65 -4.28
CA GLU A 31 -13.04 8.23 -5.48
C GLU A 31 -13.92 7.22 -6.23
N ALA A 32 -13.67 5.91 -6.06
CA ALA A 32 -14.54 4.86 -6.57
C ALA A 32 -15.76 4.66 -5.64
N GLN A 33 -15.55 4.67 -4.31
CA GLN A 33 -16.64 4.65 -3.32
C GLN A 33 -17.59 5.86 -3.46
N ALA A 34 -17.04 7.05 -3.69
CA ALA A 34 -17.78 8.30 -3.86
C ALA A 34 -18.85 8.26 -4.96
N LYS A 35 -18.71 7.38 -5.96
CA LYS A 35 -19.70 7.20 -7.04
C LYS A 35 -21.01 6.57 -6.57
N TYR A 36 -20.99 5.87 -5.44
CA TYR A 36 -22.14 5.14 -4.90
C TYR A 36 -22.80 5.87 -3.73
N VAL A 37 -22.03 6.63 -2.95
CA VAL A 37 -22.50 7.27 -1.71
C VAL A 37 -22.18 8.76 -1.58
N GLY A 38 -21.32 9.34 -2.43
CA GLY A 38 -20.88 10.74 -2.30
C GLY A 38 -21.96 11.79 -2.58
N ASN A 39 -23.10 11.40 -3.17
CA ASN A 39 -24.27 12.25 -3.37
C ASN A 39 -25.26 12.25 -2.18
N LEU A 40 -25.02 11.43 -1.15
CA LEU A 40 -25.93 11.24 -0.02
C LEU A 40 -25.69 12.23 1.15
N GLY A 41 -24.71 13.13 1.02
CA GLY A 41 -24.21 13.95 2.12
C GLY A 41 -23.27 13.16 3.05
N GLY A 42 -22.79 13.78 4.13
CA GLY A 42 -21.92 13.13 5.11
C GLY A 42 -20.46 12.92 4.67
N GLY A 43 -19.65 12.39 5.58
CA GLY A 43 -18.19 12.24 5.40
C GLY A 43 -17.77 10.88 4.84
N LEU A 44 -17.16 10.84 3.66
CA LEU A 44 -16.46 9.64 3.19
C LEU A 44 -15.20 9.41 4.02
N SER A 45 -15.01 8.20 4.56
CA SER A 45 -13.77 7.85 5.27
C SER A 45 -12.70 7.28 4.34
N LYS A 46 -11.45 7.55 4.65
CA LYS A 46 -10.26 6.88 4.12
C LYS A 46 -9.45 6.31 5.28
N ASN A 47 -8.80 5.17 5.06
CA ASN A 47 -8.12 4.45 6.13
C ASN A 47 -6.68 4.13 5.72
N LEU A 48 -5.71 4.57 6.53
CA LEU A 48 -4.30 4.28 6.35
C LEU A 48 -3.87 3.23 7.38
N PHE A 49 -3.35 2.10 6.92
CA PHE A 49 -2.67 1.14 7.79
C PHE A 49 -1.17 1.42 7.78
N LEU A 50 -0.63 1.80 8.94
CA LEU A 50 0.72 2.29 9.11
C LEU A 50 1.50 1.42 10.10
N LYS A 51 2.83 1.44 9.98
CA LYS A 51 3.72 0.91 11.03
C LYS A 51 4.93 1.81 11.27
N ASP A 52 5.46 1.73 12.49
CA ASP A 52 6.68 2.43 12.87
C ASP A 52 7.96 1.58 12.71
N LYS A 53 9.11 2.14 13.11
CA LYS A 53 10.41 1.45 13.06
C LYS A 53 10.53 0.27 14.04
N LYS A 54 9.64 0.15 15.03
CA LYS A 54 9.59 -0.93 16.03
C LYS A 54 8.51 -1.99 15.72
N ASN A 55 7.94 -1.98 14.51
CA ASN A 55 6.81 -2.83 14.11
C ASN A 55 5.60 -2.71 15.07
N ARG A 56 5.32 -1.48 15.51
CA ARG A 56 4.03 -1.13 16.12
C ARG A 56 3.11 -0.60 15.03
N PHE A 57 1.83 -0.95 15.11
CA PHE A 57 0.87 -0.76 14.03
C PHE A 57 -0.20 0.27 14.40
N TYR A 58 -0.67 1.00 13.40
CA TYR A 58 -1.64 2.08 13.55
C TYR A 58 -2.67 2.01 12.42
N VAL A 59 -3.95 2.16 12.75
CA VAL A 59 -5.00 2.51 11.78
C VAL A 59 -5.30 3.99 11.96
N VAL A 60 -5.12 4.78 10.91
CA VAL A 60 -5.58 6.18 10.87
C VAL A 60 -6.82 6.23 9.99
N SER A 61 -7.97 6.50 10.58
CA SER A 61 -9.23 6.71 9.86
C SER A 61 -9.52 8.20 9.79
N ALA A 62 -9.68 8.73 8.58
CA ALA A 62 -9.86 10.17 8.34
C ALA A 62 -10.91 10.48 7.29
N LEU A 63 -11.37 11.73 7.19
CA LEU A 63 -12.17 12.14 6.05
C LEU A 63 -11.36 12.06 4.75
N ALA A 64 -12.05 11.87 3.63
CA ALA A 64 -11.48 11.78 2.29
C ALA A 64 -10.50 12.92 1.99
N ASP A 65 -10.85 14.15 2.39
CA ASP A 65 -10.09 15.36 2.06
C ASP A 65 -8.99 15.73 3.08
N THR A 66 -9.06 15.19 4.31
CA THR A 66 -8.11 15.49 5.41
C THR A 66 -6.66 15.15 5.04
N LYS A 67 -5.74 16.11 5.11
CA LYS A 67 -4.33 15.92 4.72
C LYS A 67 -3.49 15.41 5.88
N VAL A 68 -3.34 14.09 5.95
CA VAL A 68 -2.50 13.42 6.96
C VAL A 68 -1.01 13.50 6.57
N ASP A 69 -0.26 14.47 7.12
CA ASP A 69 1.20 14.50 6.98
C ASP A 69 1.86 13.48 7.93
N LEU A 70 2.36 12.38 7.36
CA LEU A 70 3.02 11.31 8.11
C LEU A 70 4.29 11.75 8.83
N LYS A 71 4.97 12.83 8.41
CA LYS A 71 6.15 13.39 9.12
C LYS A 71 5.69 14.09 10.39
N VAL A 72 4.67 14.93 10.30
CA VAL A 72 4.06 15.65 11.43
C VAL A 72 3.46 14.66 12.43
N LEU A 73 2.60 13.75 11.96
CA LEU A 73 1.98 12.73 12.81
C LEU A 73 3.03 11.86 13.53
N SER A 74 4.10 11.47 12.83
CA SER A 74 5.21 10.73 13.41
C SER A 74 5.99 11.52 14.48
N GLN A 75 6.12 12.84 14.32
CA GLN A 75 6.73 13.69 15.34
C GLN A 75 5.82 13.82 16.56
N ARG A 76 4.51 14.03 16.37
CA ARG A 76 3.49 14.13 17.44
C ARG A 76 3.30 12.85 18.24
N LEU A 77 3.50 11.69 17.62
CA LEU A 77 3.59 10.38 18.28
C LEU A 77 4.95 10.13 18.96
N GLY A 78 5.91 11.07 18.92
CA GLY A 78 7.23 10.89 19.52
C GLY A 78 8.12 9.85 18.82
N LEU A 79 7.79 9.46 17.59
CA LEU A 79 8.52 8.45 16.79
C LEU A 79 9.72 9.05 16.02
N GLY A 80 9.94 10.36 16.17
CA GLY A 80 10.87 11.15 15.38
C GLY A 80 10.35 11.46 13.98
N LYS A 81 11.12 12.24 13.21
CA LYS A 81 10.78 12.59 11.81
C LYS A 81 10.91 11.34 10.93
N GLY A 82 9.85 10.98 10.19
CA GLY A 82 9.84 9.78 9.34
C GLY A 82 9.96 8.46 10.12
N GLY A 83 9.30 8.38 11.27
CA GLY A 83 9.13 7.15 12.06
C GLY A 83 8.01 6.25 11.53
N LEU A 84 6.93 6.84 10.96
CA LEU A 84 5.82 6.14 10.31
C LEU A 84 6.06 5.87 8.81
N ARG A 85 5.51 4.75 8.33
CA ARG A 85 5.36 4.38 6.90
C ARG A 85 4.12 3.49 6.73
N MET A 86 3.68 3.26 5.49
CA MET A 86 2.64 2.26 5.22
C MET A 86 3.06 0.89 5.76
N ALA A 87 2.10 0.17 6.35
CA ALA A 87 2.27 -1.24 6.68
C ALA A 87 2.29 -2.08 5.38
N PRO A 88 2.99 -3.23 5.38
CA PRO A 88 3.02 -4.13 4.22
C PRO A 88 1.69 -4.90 4.10
N GLU A 89 1.38 -5.42 2.92
CA GLU A 89 0.06 -6.01 2.62
C GLU A 89 -0.21 -7.29 3.44
N GLU A 90 0.82 -8.09 3.70
CA GLU A 90 0.75 -9.32 4.50
C GLU A 90 0.22 -9.05 5.92
N ALA A 91 0.56 -7.88 6.48
CA ALA A 91 0.09 -7.47 7.80
C ALA A 91 -1.42 -7.15 7.83
N LEU A 92 -2.08 -6.95 6.67
CA LEU A 92 -3.55 -6.82 6.63
C LEU A 92 -4.23 -8.13 7.02
N ALA A 93 -3.75 -9.25 6.46
CA ALA A 93 -4.30 -10.58 6.76
C ALA A 93 -3.90 -11.06 8.16
N GLU A 94 -2.67 -10.79 8.59
CA GLU A 94 -2.16 -11.27 9.88
C GLU A 94 -2.64 -10.44 11.08
N ILE A 95 -2.61 -9.11 10.97
CA ILE A 95 -2.93 -8.20 12.09
C ILE A 95 -4.41 -7.81 12.07
N LEU A 96 -4.87 -7.23 10.96
CA LEU A 96 -6.24 -6.72 10.85
C LEU A 96 -7.26 -7.79 10.45
N GLN A 97 -6.80 -8.94 9.93
CA GLN A 97 -7.65 -10.02 9.39
C GLN A 97 -8.66 -9.54 8.34
N VAL A 98 -8.24 -8.60 7.48
CA VAL A 98 -9.02 -8.08 6.34
C VAL A 98 -8.20 -8.14 5.04
N SER A 99 -8.88 -8.14 3.91
CA SER A 99 -8.27 -8.08 2.57
C SER A 99 -7.79 -6.66 2.21
N LEU A 100 -6.97 -6.55 1.15
CA LEU A 100 -6.60 -5.26 0.54
C LEU A 100 -7.87 -4.43 0.20
N GLY A 101 -7.83 -3.13 0.50
CA GLY A 101 -8.97 -2.22 0.34
C GLY A 101 -10.03 -2.29 1.44
N CYS A 102 -9.97 -3.27 2.34
CA CYS A 102 -10.94 -3.45 3.43
C CYS A 102 -10.48 -2.85 4.77
N VAL A 103 -9.46 -1.99 4.77
CA VAL A 103 -9.01 -1.27 5.98
C VAL A 103 -10.11 -0.30 6.45
N THR A 104 -10.46 -0.38 7.72
CA THR A 104 -11.61 0.31 8.33
C THR A 104 -11.41 0.41 9.85
N PRO A 105 -11.95 1.42 10.55
CA PRO A 105 -11.90 1.47 12.02
C PRO A 105 -12.51 0.24 12.68
N PHE A 106 -13.45 -0.46 12.03
CA PHE A 106 -14.02 -1.71 12.57
C PHE A 106 -13.01 -2.86 12.70
N ALA A 107 -11.90 -2.85 11.94
CA ALA A 107 -10.94 -3.95 11.92
C ALA A 107 -10.20 -4.16 13.26
N VAL A 108 -10.21 -3.18 14.16
CA VAL A 108 -9.60 -3.32 15.50
C VAL A 108 -10.40 -4.20 16.47
N VAL A 109 -11.55 -4.74 16.02
CA VAL A 109 -12.34 -5.78 16.71
C VAL A 109 -11.66 -7.15 16.73
N ASN A 110 -10.76 -7.40 15.78
CA ASN A 110 -10.07 -8.67 15.68
C ASN A 110 -8.96 -8.73 16.76
N GLU A 111 -8.87 -9.84 17.51
CA GLU A 111 -7.91 -10.00 18.63
C GLU A 111 -6.44 -9.82 18.18
N SER A 112 -6.11 -10.21 16.95
CA SER A 112 -4.80 -9.96 16.34
C SER A 112 -4.45 -8.48 16.19
N ALA A 113 -5.46 -7.60 16.21
CA ALA A 113 -5.32 -6.15 16.14
C ALA A 113 -5.31 -5.47 17.53
N ARG A 114 -5.30 -6.21 18.66
CA ARG A 114 -5.36 -5.62 20.02
C ARG A 114 -4.30 -4.54 20.29
N ASP A 115 -3.08 -4.75 19.80
CA ASP A 115 -1.94 -3.85 19.96
C ASP A 115 -1.85 -2.79 18.81
N VAL A 116 -2.85 -2.74 17.92
CA VAL A 116 -2.99 -1.66 16.92
C VAL A 116 -3.60 -0.43 17.60
N SER A 117 -2.95 0.72 17.43
CA SER A 117 -3.52 2.01 17.83
C SER A 117 -4.49 2.54 16.77
N LEU A 118 -5.66 3.00 17.18
CA LEU A 118 -6.67 3.59 16.30
C LEU A 118 -6.69 5.11 16.50
N LEU A 119 -6.33 5.85 15.46
CA LEU A 119 -6.43 7.30 15.42
C LEU A 119 -7.60 7.67 14.52
N LEU A 120 -8.57 8.39 15.08
CA LEU A 120 -9.74 8.89 14.37
C LEU A 120 -9.56 10.38 14.09
N ASP A 121 -9.92 10.83 12.90
CA ASP A 121 -9.96 12.25 12.56
C ASP A 121 -11.06 12.97 13.36
N GLN A 122 -10.70 14.06 14.05
CA GLN A 122 -11.67 14.92 14.71
C GLN A 122 -12.74 15.46 13.74
N GLY A 123 -12.42 15.57 12.44
CA GLY A 123 -13.35 15.96 11.38
C GLY A 123 -14.59 15.09 11.30
N PHE A 124 -14.54 13.82 11.72
CA PHE A 124 -15.74 12.98 11.82
C PHE A 124 -16.79 13.55 12.79
N LYS A 125 -16.39 14.33 13.80
CA LYS A 125 -17.32 14.96 14.75
C LYS A 125 -18.12 16.13 14.17
N THR A 126 -17.71 16.67 13.03
CA THR A 126 -18.44 17.75 12.33
C THR A 126 -19.43 17.22 11.30
N GLN A 127 -19.44 15.91 11.04
CA GLN A 127 -20.35 15.26 10.12
C GLN A 127 -21.60 14.77 10.85
N GLU A 128 -22.76 14.85 10.19
CA GLU A 128 -23.99 14.20 10.66
C GLU A 128 -23.82 12.67 10.69
N HIS A 129 -23.21 12.12 9.63
CA HIS A 129 -22.85 10.72 9.51
C HIS A 129 -21.59 10.56 8.64
N CYS A 130 -20.90 9.43 8.77
CA CYS A 130 -19.74 9.07 7.96
C CYS A 130 -19.93 7.69 7.31
N PHE A 131 -19.31 7.49 6.14
CA PHE A 131 -19.31 6.22 5.41
C PHE A 131 -18.05 5.41 5.71
N PHE A 132 -18.25 4.15 6.07
CA PHE A 132 -17.19 3.20 6.38
C PHE A 132 -17.44 1.86 5.68
N HIS A 133 -16.37 1.13 5.37
CA HIS A 133 -16.47 -0.25 4.90
C HIS A 133 -16.69 -1.20 6.09
N PRO A 134 -17.74 -2.06 6.08
CA PRO A 134 -18.01 -3.01 7.16
C PRO A 134 -17.15 -4.28 6.99
N LEU A 135 -15.82 -4.13 7.13
CA LEU A 135 -14.80 -5.18 6.93
C LEU A 135 -14.71 -5.76 5.51
N SER A 136 -15.53 -5.25 4.58
CA SER A 136 -15.54 -5.61 3.15
C SER A 136 -15.76 -4.36 2.31
N ASN A 137 -15.14 -4.31 1.12
CA ASN A 137 -15.16 -3.16 0.22
C ASN A 137 -16.23 -3.24 -0.89
N ASP A 138 -17.13 -4.22 -0.82
CA ASP A 138 -18.35 -4.37 -1.62
C ASP A 138 -19.60 -3.73 -0.95
N MET A 139 -19.40 -3.04 0.17
CA MET A 139 -20.45 -2.33 0.88
C MET A 139 -19.87 -1.09 1.55
N SER A 140 -20.70 -0.07 1.67
CA SER A 140 -20.50 1.05 2.60
C SER A 140 -21.67 1.07 3.58
N ILE A 141 -21.39 1.34 4.86
CA ILE A 141 -22.42 1.67 5.84
C ILE A 141 -22.28 3.14 6.25
N SER A 142 -23.40 3.83 6.46
CA SER A 142 -23.40 5.15 7.09
C SER A 142 -23.91 5.07 8.52
N LEU A 143 -23.22 5.74 9.43
CA LEU A 143 -23.58 5.90 10.83
C LEU A 143 -22.96 7.16 11.41
N ASN A 144 -23.50 7.66 12.52
CA ASN A 144 -22.95 8.83 13.19
C ASN A 144 -21.72 8.48 14.05
N VAL A 145 -20.95 9.49 14.42
CA VAL A 145 -19.71 9.33 15.18
C VAL A 145 -19.92 8.71 16.58
N ARG A 146 -21.09 8.90 17.20
CA ARG A 146 -21.42 8.37 18.54
C ARG A 146 -21.72 6.88 18.51
N ASP A 147 -22.28 6.40 17.40
CA ASP A 147 -22.48 4.97 17.14
C ASP A 147 -21.15 4.25 16.91
N LEU A 148 -20.20 4.88 16.19
CA LEU A 148 -18.83 4.36 16.09
C LEU A 148 -18.16 4.29 17.47
N ASP A 149 -18.28 5.35 18.28
CA ASP A 149 -17.78 5.36 19.66
C ASP A 149 -18.41 4.24 20.51
N THR A 150 -19.69 3.96 20.33
CA THR A 150 -20.43 2.91 21.05
C THR A 150 -19.93 1.52 20.65
N PHE A 151 -19.71 1.28 19.35
CA PHE A 151 -19.08 0.05 18.86
C PHE A 151 -17.68 -0.13 19.47
N LEU A 152 -16.82 0.89 19.39
CA LEU A 152 -15.44 0.81 19.88
C LEU A 152 -15.38 0.55 21.39
N LYS A 153 -16.23 1.21 22.19
CA LYS A 153 -16.32 0.95 23.63
C LYS A 153 -16.81 -0.47 23.94
N SER A 154 -17.72 -1.02 23.12
CA SER A 154 -18.20 -2.41 23.27
C SER A 154 -17.12 -3.49 23.06
N ILE A 155 -15.97 -3.12 22.48
CA ILE A 155 -14.82 -3.99 22.25
C ILE A 155 -13.60 -3.57 23.10
N GLY A 156 -13.82 -2.74 24.14
CA GLY A 156 -12.76 -2.29 25.05
C GLY A 156 -11.78 -1.29 24.44
N ARG A 157 -12.20 -0.53 23.41
CA ARG A 157 -11.37 0.50 22.75
C ARG A 157 -11.92 1.90 23.01
N ASP A 158 -11.12 2.74 23.66
CA ASP A 158 -11.43 4.15 23.83
C ASP A 158 -11.13 4.95 22.54
N PRO A 159 -12.13 5.62 21.94
CA PRO A 159 -11.95 6.37 20.69
C PRO A 159 -10.99 7.56 20.86
N SER A 160 -9.87 7.54 20.13
CA SER A 160 -8.85 8.59 20.17
C SER A 160 -8.98 9.51 18.96
N TYR A 161 -9.65 10.65 19.16
CA TYR A 161 -9.82 11.67 18.12
C TYR A 161 -8.66 12.66 18.09
N VAL A 162 -8.13 12.89 16.89
CA VAL A 162 -6.93 13.67 16.64
C VAL A 162 -7.23 14.71 15.55
N ASP A 163 -6.78 15.94 15.76
CA ASP A 163 -6.64 16.91 14.67
C ASP A 163 -5.50 16.44 13.75
N LEU A 164 -5.82 15.83 12.61
CA LEU A 164 -4.81 15.26 11.72
C LEU A 164 -4.13 16.30 10.80
N GLU A 165 -4.67 17.51 10.70
CA GLU A 165 -4.05 18.61 9.92
C GLU A 165 -3.23 19.57 10.80
N ALA A 166 -3.43 19.56 12.13
CA ALA A 166 -2.64 20.34 13.07
C ALA A 166 -1.15 19.99 13.00
N ASN A 167 -0.33 21.03 12.87
CA ASN A 167 1.13 21.00 12.85
C ASN A 167 1.72 21.77 14.05
N PRO A 168 1.54 21.28 15.30
CA PRO A 168 2.19 21.84 16.47
C PRO A 168 3.71 21.65 16.39
N ALA A 169 4.47 22.54 17.02
CA ALA A 169 5.89 22.31 17.21
C ALA A 169 6.11 21.18 18.22
N VAL A 170 7.08 20.31 17.94
CA VAL A 170 7.47 19.21 18.83
C VAL A 170 8.96 19.31 19.07
N GLY A 171 9.36 19.41 20.35
CA GLY A 171 10.73 19.68 20.76
C GLY A 171 10.94 19.49 22.26
N LYS A 172 12.03 20.03 22.80
CA LYS A 172 12.39 19.87 24.22
C LYS A 172 11.35 20.50 25.15
N ASP A 173 10.82 21.66 24.77
CA ASP A 173 9.88 22.46 25.58
C ASP A 173 8.41 22.22 25.22
N GLN A 174 8.16 21.44 24.16
CA GLN A 174 6.82 21.02 23.71
C GLN A 174 6.88 19.51 23.39
N PRO A 175 6.60 18.64 24.38
CA PRO A 175 6.68 17.20 24.18
C PRO A 175 5.62 16.71 23.18
N PRO A 176 5.82 15.53 22.55
CA PRO A 176 4.88 15.01 21.56
C PRO A 176 3.48 14.78 22.16
N ASP A 177 2.48 15.47 21.63
CA ASP A 177 1.11 15.54 22.17
C ASP A 177 0.33 14.23 22.03
N LEU A 178 0.73 13.36 21.10
CA LEU A 178 0.11 12.05 20.86
C LEU A 178 0.95 10.88 21.41
N ALA A 179 2.00 11.14 22.21
CA ALA A 179 2.88 10.08 22.73
C ALA A 179 2.14 8.96 23.47
N ALA A 180 1.00 9.27 24.13
CA ALA A 180 0.16 8.29 24.82
C ALA A 180 -0.61 7.33 23.87
N LEU A 181 -0.78 7.70 22.59
CA LEU A 181 -1.47 6.88 21.59
C LEU A 181 -0.54 5.86 20.91
N VAL A 182 0.71 5.77 21.35
CA VAL A 182 1.71 4.86 20.82
C VAL A 182 1.54 3.47 21.47
N PRO A 183 1.41 2.38 20.70
CA PRO A 183 1.31 1.04 21.26
C PRO A 183 2.48 0.67 22.17
N SER A 184 2.18 -0.11 23.20
CA SER A 184 3.17 -0.69 24.09
C SER A 184 3.69 -2.04 23.56
N GLY A 185 2.84 -2.85 22.93
CA GLY A 185 3.22 -4.09 22.25
C GLY A 185 3.79 -3.86 20.86
N SER A 186 4.82 -4.63 20.49
CA SER A 186 5.29 -4.80 19.11
C SER A 186 4.85 -6.15 18.59
N ILE A 187 4.15 -6.21 17.45
CA ILE A 187 3.72 -7.47 16.87
C ILE A 187 4.80 -7.96 15.89
N VAL A 188 5.27 -9.18 16.09
CA VAL A 188 6.20 -9.86 15.18
C VAL A 188 5.37 -10.68 14.19
N LEU A 189 5.43 -10.31 12.91
CA LEU A 189 4.87 -11.10 11.81
C LEU A 189 5.69 -12.41 11.72
N PRO A 190 5.08 -13.59 11.50
CA PRO A 190 5.82 -14.84 11.32
C PRO A 190 6.76 -14.74 10.11
N ASP A 191 8.02 -15.11 10.27
CA ASP A 191 8.93 -15.23 9.13
C ASP A 191 8.42 -16.29 8.15
N GLN A 192 8.40 -15.96 6.86
CA GLN A 192 8.06 -16.93 5.81
C GLN A 192 9.04 -18.11 5.84
N PRO A 193 8.58 -19.38 5.74
CA PRO A 193 9.47 -20.53 5.65
C PRO A 193 10.17 -20.55 4.29
N GLY A 194 11.33 -19.87 4.18
CA GLY A 194 11.90 -19.51 2.88
C GLY A 194 13.43 -19.39 2.80
N LYS A 195 14.19 -19.86 3.79
CA LYS A 195 15.64 -20.16 3.65
C LYS A 195 16.15 -21.02 4.81
N GLN A 196 16.06 -22.34 4.67
CA GLN A 196 16.81 -23.26 5.53
C GLN A 196 18.30 -23.10 5.26
N SER A 197 19.02 -22.52 6.22
CA SER A 197 20.49 -22.66 6.29
C SER A 197 20.80 -23.99 6.97
N SER A 198 20.95 -25.05 6.17
CA SER A 198 21.36 -26.37 6.67
C SER A 198 22.76 -26.31 7.28
N ALA A 199 22.90 -26.71 8.56
CA ALA A 199 24.20 -26.85 9.22
C ALA A 199 24.15 -27.87 10.36
N GLU A 200 24.58 -29.11 10.08
CA GLU A 200 25.09 -30.18 10.97
C GLU A 200 25.23 -31.47 10.12
N VAL A 201 26.21 -32.37 10.20
CA VAL A 201 27.40 -32.71 11.04
C VAL A 201 28.43 -33.41 10.06
N PRO A 202 29.57 -34.06 10.40
CA PRO A 202 30.50 -34.03 11.55
C PRO A 202 32.00 -33.75 11.16
N PRO A 203 32.94 -33.68 12.12
CA PRO A 203 34.37 -33.42 11.85
C PRO A 203 35.19 -34.69 11.59
N ARG A 204 36.36 -34.56 10.93
CA ARG A 204 37.56 -35.41 11.11
C ARG A 204 38.86 -34.80 10.55
N ASP A 205 39.91 -34.99 11.34
CA ASP A 205 41.37 -34.87 11.16
C ASP A 205 41.99 -34.58 9.78
N GLY A 206 43.05 -33.75 9.74
CA GLY A 206 43.86 -33.58 8.52
C GLY A 206 44.87 -32.43 8.47
N ASN A 207 45.80 -32.39 9.42
CA ASN A 207 47.09 -31.68 9.40
C ASN A 207 47.71 -31.36 8.00
N ILE A 208 48.25 -30.14 7.74
CA ILE A 208 49.60 -29.83 7.16
C ILE A 208 49.79 -28.44 6.44
N VAL A 209 50.89 -27.74 6.84
CA VAL A 209 51.56 -26.46 6.44
C VAL A 209 50.82 -25.11 6.25
N SER A 210 51.34 -24.12 6.99
CA SER A 210 51.43 -22.68 6.68
C SER A 210 52.45 -22.38 5.56
N VAL A 211 52.41 -21.19 4.94
CA VAL A 211 53.58 -20.31 4.67
C VAL A 211 53.07 -18.88 4.33
N ASP A 212 53.83 -17.87 4.73
CA ASP A 212 53.70 -16.42 4.46
C ASP A 212 53.39 -16.06 2.99
N ASN A 213 52.76 -14.92 2.64
CA ASN A 213 53.43 -13.62 2.75
C ASN A 213 52.59 -12.35 2.54
N LYS A 214 53.20 -11.28 3.04
CA LYS A 214 52.84 -9.87 3.19
C LYS A 214 52.71 -9.07 1.87
N SER A 215 51.85 -8.03 1.91
CA SER A 215 52.02 -6.67 1.32
C SER A 215 51.35 -6.26 -0.01
N LYS A 216 50.59 -5.15 0.07
CA LYS A 216 50.54 -3.91 -0.77
C LYS A 216 50.92 -4.03 -2.28
N THR A 217 50.23 -3.40 -3.24
CA THR A 217 50.15 -1.93 -3.47
C THR A 217 49.26 -1.61 -4.71
N VAL A 218 48.73 -0.39 -4.84
CA VAL A 218 47.95 0.18 -5.98
C VAL A 218 48.80 1.24 -6.70
N PRO A 219 48.91 1.29 -8.06
CA PRO A 219 48.03 2.10 -8.96
C PRO A 219 47.80 1.41 -10.35
N ALA A 220 47.32 2.00 -11.47
CA ALA A 220 47.05 3.38 -11.90
C ALA A 220 45.91 3.49 -12.98
N LYS A 221 45.77 4.64 -13.64
CA LYS A 221 44.91 4.92 -14.83
C LYS A 221 45.70 4.89 -16.15
N VAL A 222 45.07 4.48 -17.26
CA VAL A 222 45.36 4.94 -18.66
C VAL A 222 44.02 5.06 -19.45
N VAL A 223 43.99 5.83 -20.57
CA VAL A 223 42.77 6.33 -21.25
C VAL A 223 42.77 6.07 -22.77
N LYS A 224 41.70 5.44 -23.30
CA LYS A 224 41.15 5.46 -24.72
C LYS A 224 42.12 5.07 -25.88
N PRO A 225 41.68 4.92 -27.18
CA PRO A 225 40.37 5.19 -27.83
C PRO A 225 39.78 4.08 -28.78
N LEU A 226 38.55 4.33 -29.30
CA LEU A 226 37.97 4.07 -30.66
C LEU A 226 38.48 2.85 -31.50
N VAL A 227 37.71 1.98 -32.20
CA VAL A 227 36.54 2.07 -33.14
C VAL A 227 35.97 0.63 -33.35
N GLY A 228 34.72 0.41 -33.80
CA GLY A 228 34.38 -0.85 -34.52
C GLY A 228 32.90 -1.33 -34.55
N ASN A 229 32.35 -1.51 -35.75
CA ASN A 229 30.95 -1.88 -36.05
C ASN A 229 30.53 -3.35 -35.82
N ASN A 230 29.22 -3.56 -35.65
CA ASN A 230 28.36 -4.64 -36.18
C ASN A 230 28.53 -6.14 -35.78
N SER A 231 27.62 -6.57 -34.88
CA SER A 231 26.66 -7.70 -35.03
C SER A 231 27.12 -9.13 -35.41
N LYS A 232 27.01 -10.10 -34.46
CA LYS A 232 26.02 -11.22 -34.46
C LYS A 232 26.35 -12.30 -33.39
N GLY A 233 25.31 -12.83 -32.73
CA GLY A 233 25.39 -13.96 -31.77
C GLY A 233 25.89 -13.56 -30.37
N THR A 234 25.44 -14.16 -29.26
CA THR A 234 24.62 -15.38 -29.07
C THR A 234 23.93 -15.39 -27.69
N LEU A 235 22.80 -16.10 -27.60
CA LEU A 235 22.08 -16.62 -26.42
C LEU A 235 21.70 -15.67 -25.27
N ASP A 236 20.42 -15.73 -24.91
CA ASP A 236 19.79 -15.07 -23.77
C ASP A 236 20.48 -15.36 -22.42
N LYS A 237 20.76 -14.28 -21.69
CA LYS A 237 20.70 -14.30 -20.22
C LYS A 237 19.77 -13.20 -19.75
N ASN A 238 18.77 -13.64 -18.99
CA ASN A 238 17.69 -12.85 -18.44
C ASN A 238 18.25 -11.75 -17.51
N VAL A 239 18.28 -10.51 -17.98
CA VAL A 239 18.61 -9.32 -17.17
C VAL A 239 17.33 -8.51 -17.01
N GLN A 240 16.65 -8.72 -15.89
CA GLN A 240 15.60 -7.82 -15.43
C GLN A 240 16.25 -6.48 -15.05
N SER A 241 16.31 -5.56 -16.00
CA SER A 241 16.65 -4.17 -15.69
C SER A 241 15.55 -3.58 -14.81
N SER A 242 15.95 -2.83 -13.79
CA SER A 242 15.05 -2.09 -12.91
C SER A 242 14.36 -0.97 -13.70
N ARG A 243 13.21 -1.30 -14.31
CA ARG A 243 12.37 -0.31 -14.99
C ARG A 243 11.77 0.65 -13.96
N SER A 244 12.11 1.94 -14.05
CA SER A 244 11.36 2.96 -13.31
C SER A 244 10.11 3.28 -14.10
N TYR A 245 8.96 3.02 -13.47
CA TYR A 245 7.66 3.38 -14.01
C TYR A 245 7.40 4.90 -13.99
N ALA A 246 8.35 5.76 -13.59
CA ALA A 246 8.22 7.22 -13.71
C ALA A 246 8.62 7.77 -15.10
N ASP A 247 9.28 6.97 -15.95
CA ASP A 247 9.65 7.42 -17.30
C ASP A 247 8.47 7.28 -18.29
N VAL A 248 8.13 8.39 -18.95
CA VAL A 248 7.03 8.43 -19.94
C VAL A 248 7.37 7.60 -21.18
N GLY A 249 8.64 7.50 -21.56
CA GLY A 249 9.10 6.66 -22.67
C GLY A 249 8.81 5.18 -22.39
N GLN A 250 9.24 4.67 -21.24
CA GLN A 250 8.98 3.29 -20.81
C GLN A 250 7.48 2.98 -20.67
N LEU A 251 6.68 3.94 -20.21
CA LEU A 251 5.21 3.81 -20.20
C LEU A 251 4.66 3.60 -21.63
N VAL A 252 5.08 4.44 -22.58
CA VAL A 252 4.61 4.37 -23.98
C VAL A 252 5.11 3.10 -24.67
N GLU A 253 6.35 2.69 -24.46
CA GLU A 253 6.90 1.43 -24.98
C GLU A 253 6.12 0.21 -24.47
N GLU A 254 5.79 0.15 -23.18
CA GLU A 254 5.04 -0.96 -22.59
C GLU A 254 3.59 -1.00 -23.09
N ILE A 255 2.95 0.17 -23.30
CA ILE A 255 1.64 0.30 -23.95
C ILE A 255 1.70 -0.26 -25.38
N LEU A 256 2.68 0.18 -26.18
CA LEU A 256 2.84 -0.25 -27.58
C LEU A 256 3.16 -1.76 -27.65
N HIS A 257 4.01 -2.27 -26.75
CA HIS A 257 4.34 -3.68 -26.69
C HIS A 257 3.13 -4.57 -26.34
N LYS A 258 2.37 -4.20 -25.29
CA LYS A 258 1.15 -4.92 -24.91
C LYS A 258 0.08 -4.89 -26.01
N THR A 259 -0.12 -3.71 -26.63
CA THR A 259 -1.07 -3.55 -27.75
C THR A 259 -0.68 -4.42 -28.94
N SER A 260 0.58 -4.35 -29.36
CA SER A 260 1.11 -5.13 -30.49
C SER A 260 1.01 -6.64 -30.23
N LYS A 261 1.42 -7.09 -29.04
CA LYS A 261 1.31 -8.50 -28.64
C LYS A 261 -0.14 -9.02 -28.68
N LEU A 262 -1.09 -8.24 -28.16
CA LEU A 262 -2.50 -8.63 -28.12
C LEU A 262 -3.13 -8.61 -29.52
N LEU A 263 -2.81 -7.61 -30.34
CA LEU A 263 -3.26 -7.50 -31.72
C LEU A 263 -2.75 -8.66 -32.58
N LEU A 264 -1.49 -9.08 -32.39
CA LEU A 264 -0.92 -10.26 -33.05
C LEU A 264 -1.55 -11.59 -32.57
N SER A 265 -2.02 -11.69 -31.32
CA SER A 265 -2.77 -12.89 -30.88
C SER A 265 -4.20 -12.96 -31.42
N GLU A 266 -4.83 -11.81 -31.67
CA GLU A 266 -6.22 -11.71 -32.13
C GLU A 266 -6.38 -11.68 -33.66
N ILE A 267 -5.30 -11.43 -34.42
CA ILE A 267 -5.27 -11.54 -35.88
C ILE A 267 -4.49 -12.80 -36.27
N ASN A 268 -5.20 -13.92 -36.33
CA ASN A 268 -4.68 -15.22 -36.77
C ASN A 268 -5.56 -15.82 -37.88
N GLU A 269 -5.08 -16.86 -38.57
CA GLU A 269 -5.81 -17.44 -39.71
C GLU A 269 -7.21 -17.93 -39.38
N GLU A 270 -7.45 -18.43 -38.16
CA GLU A 270 -8.78 -18.93 -37.74
C GLU A 270 -9.74 -17.77 -37.53
N THR A 271 -9.33 -16.73 -36.80
CA THR A 271 -10.15 -15.52 -36.60
C THR A 271 -10.50 -14.84 -37.92
N ILE A 272 -9.56 -14.76 -38.86
CA ILE A 272 -9.79 -14.23 -40.21
C ILE A 272 -10.84 -15.08 -40.97
N LYS A 273 -10.72 -16.41 -40.95
CA LYS A 273 -11.67 -17.34 -41.61
C LYS A 273 -13.07 -17.31 -40.97
N ILE A 274 -13.17 -17.11 -39.66
CA ILE A 274 -14.44 -17.13 -38.92
C ILE A 274 -15.20 -15.79 -39.04
N HIS A 275 -14.51 -14.65 -38.95
CA HIS A 275 -15.17 -13.34 -38.81
C HIS A 275 -15.21 -12.52 -40.10
N GLY A 276 -14.35 -12.78 -41.09
CA GLY A 276 -14.40 -12.16 -42.40
C GLY A 276 -14.51 -10.62 -42.35
N GLU A 277 -15.61 -10.08 -42.87
CA GLU A 277 -15.91 -8.64 -42.87
C GLU A 277 -16.07 -8.03 -41.46
N GLN A 278 -16.45 -8.83 -40.46
CA GLN A 278 -16.62 -8.42 -39.05
C GLN A 278 -15.36 -8.62 -38.20
N LEU A 279 -14.22 -8.95 -38.82
CA LEU A 279 -12.95 -9.11 -38.10
C LEU A 279 -12.53 -7.81 -37.39
N GLY A 280 -12.66 -6.66 -38.06
CA GLY A 280 -12.24 -5.36 -37.50
C GLY A 280 -12.98 -4.97 -36.23
N THR A 281 -14.30 -5.16 -36.18
CA THR A 281 -15.12 -4.90 -34.98
C THR A 281 -14.78 -5.90 -33.86
N THR A 282 -14.67 -7.18 -34.20
CA THR A 282 -14.37 -8.23 -33.20
C THR A 282 -13.00 -8.02 -32.53
N VAL A 283 -11.98 -7.69 -33.31
CA VAL A 283 -10.63 -7.40 -32.79
C VAL A 283 -10.65 -6.10 -31.97
N SER A 284 -11.38 -5.07 -32.41
CA SER A 284 -11.55 -3.82 -31.65
C SER A 284 -12.19 -4.03 -30.28
N ASP A 285 -13.29 -4.78 -30.20
CA ASP A 285 -14.00 -5.05 -28.95
C ASP A 285 -13.14 -5.83 -27.94
N LYS A 286 -12.39 -6.83 -28.43
CA LYS A 286 -11.45 -7.60 -27.60
C LYS A 286 -10.27 -6.75 -27.13
N LEU A 287 -9.65 -5.97 -28.02
CA LEU A 287 -8.59 -5.02 -27.65
C LEU A 287 -9.09 -4.06 -26.57
N GLN A 288 -10.28 -3.48 -26.73
CA GLN A 288 -10.86 -2.56 -25.76
C GLN A 288 -11.12 -3.24 -24.40
N LYS A 289 -11.68 -4.46 -24.40
CA LYS A 289 -11.95 -5.23 -23.18
C LYS A 289 -10.68 -5.59 -22.40
N HIS A 290 -9.63 -6.05 -23.08
CA HIS A 290 -8.40 -6.51 -22.44
C HIS A 290 -7.44 -5.36 -22.09
N LEU A 291 -7.26 -4.36 -22.95
CA LEU A 291 -6.33 -3.26 -22.70
C LEU A 291 -6.86 -2.24 -21.68
N SER A 292 -8.18 -2.11 -21.49
CA SER A 292 -8.72 -1.11 -20.55
C SER A 292 -8.27 -1.35 -19.10
N SER A 293 -8.14 -2.60 -18.66
CA SER A 293 -7.63 -2.93 -17.32
C SER A 293 -6.11 -2.72 -17.24
N ASP A 294 -5.37 -3.26 -18.22
CA ASP A 294 -3.92 -3.16 -18.30
C ASP A 294 -3.41 -1.71 -18.33
N PHE A 295 -4.04 -0.84 -19.13
CA PHE A 295 -3.67 0.56 -19.21
C PHE A 295 -4.04 1.36 -17.96
N LYS A 296 -5.15 1.04 -17.30
CA LYS A 296 -5.49 1.65 -16.00
C LYS A 296 -4.45 1.28 -14.94
N ASN A 297 -4.05 0.01 -14.87
CA ASN A 297 -3.04 -0.46 -13.94
C ASN A 297 -1.68 0.19 -14.22
N LEU A 298 -1.26 0.22 -15.50
CA LEU A 298 0.01 0.80 -15.92
C LEU A 298 0.08 2.33 -15.70
N ALA A 299 -1.00 3.06 -16.00
CA ALA A 299 -1.12 4.49 -15.70
C ALA A 299 -1.16 4.76 -14.18
N MET A 300 -1.77 3.88 -13.39
CA MET A 300 -1.78 3.99 -11.93
C MET A 300 -0.40 3.74 -11.32
N MET A 301 0.35 2.75 -11.83
CA MET A 301 1.75 2.54 -11.47
C MET A 301 2.60 3.77 -11.83
N PHE A 302 2.50 4.27 -13.06
CA PHE A 302 3.20 5.49 -13.49
C PHE A 302 2.91 6.68 -12.56
N LYS A 303 1.62 6.95 -12.30
CA LYS A 303 1.18 8.01 -11.40
C LYS A 303 1.83 7.87 -10.02
N ASN A 304 1.77 6.68 -9.42
CA ASN A 304 2.26 6.43 -8.07
C ASN A 304 3.80 6.51 -7.99
N THR A 305 4.52 6.04 -9.00
CA THR A 305 5.99 6.15 -9.07
C THR A 305 6.41 7.60 -9.28
N ALA A 306 5.77 8.36 -10.18
CA ALA A 306 6.04 9.78 -10.38
C ALA A 306 5.79 10.62 -9.11
N TYR A 307 4.70 10.38 -8.37
CA TYR A 307 4.47 11.00 -7.06
C TYR A 307 5.58 10.66 -6.05
N THR A 308 6.03 9.40 -6.04
CA THR A 308 7.09 8.94 -5.15
C THR A 308 8.43 9.61 -5.48
N GLU A 309 8.84 9.64 -6.75
CA GLU A 309 10.09 10.28 -7.18
C GLU A 309 10.07 11.80 -6.98
N GLY A 310 8.95 12.47 -7.28
CA GLY A 310 8.77 13.90 -7.04
C GLY A 310 8.90 14.28 -5.55
N PHE A 311 8.38 13.45 -4.65
CA PHE A 311 8.56 13.60 -3.20
C PHE A 311 10.03 13.50 -2.79
N HIS A 312 10.78 12.54 -3.34
CA HIS A 312 12.22 12.39 -3.05
C HIS A 312 13.01 13.58 -3.60
N ALA A 313 12.77 14.00 -4.85
CA ALA A 313 13.42 15.15 -5.47
C ALA A 313 13.22 16.43 -4.64
N GLY A 314 11.98 16.69 -4.18
CA GLY A 314 11.66 17.82 -3.30
C GLY A 314 12.36 17.78 -1.94
N THR A 315 12.69 16.59 -1.42
CA THR A 315 13.44 16.46 -0.15
C THR A 315 14.95 16.62 -0.30
N HIS A 316 15.51 16.40 -1.49
CA HIS A 316 16.95 16.53 -1.75
C HIS A 316 17.38 17.93 -2.25
N HIS A 317 16.43 18.79 -2.63
CA HIS A 317 16.70 20.14 -3.15
C HIS A 317 16.59 21.28 -2.11
N GLN A 318 16.62 20.99 -0.80
CA GLN A 318 16.85 22.04 0.18
C GLN A 318 18.32 22.46 0.17
N PRO A 319 18.66 23.73 -0.14
CA PRO A 319 20.04 24.19 -0.08
C PRO A 319 20.53 24.10 1.36
N ARG A 320 21.74 23.55 1.56
CA ARG A 320 22.39 23.57 2.88
C ARG A 320 22.56 25.03 3.33
N ARG A 321 21.87 25.38 4.40
CA ARG A 321 22.12 26.54 5.26
C ARG A 321 22.51 26.02 6.63
#